data_AF-A0A847MYH7-F1
#
_entry.id   AF-A0A847MYH7-F1
#
_cell.length_a   1.000
_cell.length_b   1.000
_cell.length_c   1.000
_cell.angle_alpha   90.00
_cell.angle_beta   90.00
_cell.angle_gamma   90.00
#
_symmetry.space_group_name_H-M   'P 1'
#
loop_
_entity.id
_entity.type
_entity.pdbx_description
1 polymer ?
#
loop_
_entity_poly.entity_id
_entity_poly.type
_entity_poly.pdbx_seq_one_letter_code
_entity_poly.pdbx_strand_id
1 'polypeptide(L)'
;MSLATEPSSAGSTASAPSSTLTTAKPPLWLLLVKWVALAAVVAFGFWVATRLTVLGYEIWVVLVAFVVMAIVVVYSTRRFVPMKYLLPGLLLLLGLQVWPMVMTVQTAFTNYGQGYALSKEDATNSIIANSVFQVEGSERYRLSIAVPEGSDVATGDLVFLLTDSE
;
A
#
# COMPACT_ATOMS: atom_id res chain seq x y z
N MET A 1 -72.37 55.50 -14.94
CA MET A 1 -71.26 55.94 -15.82
C MET A 1 -70.32 56.80 -14.98
N SER A 2 -69.00 56.57 -15.09
CA SER A 2 -67.88 57.19 -14.36
C SER A 2 -67.71 56.67 -12.91
N LEU A 3 -66.87 55.68 -12.57
CA LEU A 3 -65.42 55.49 -12.78
C LEU A 3 -64.58 56.68 -12.28
N ALA A 4 -64.10 56.55 -11.04
CA ALA A 4 -62.92 57.19 -10.46
C ALA A 4 -61.98 56.01 -10.07
N THR A 5 -60.89 55.72 -10.77
CA THR A 5 -59.53 56.33 -10.79
C THR A 5 -58.73 56.09 -9.50
N GLU A 6 -57.92 55.01 -9.56
CA GLU A 6 -56.58 54.77 -8.98
C GLU A 6 -56.38 54.52 -7.46
N PRO A 7 -55.32 53.79 -7.00
CA PRO A 7 -54.04 53.56 -7.68
C PRO A 7 -53.49 52.13 -7.78
N SER A 8 -52.68 51.99 -8.83
CA SER A 8 -51.68 50.96 -9.14
C SER A 8 -50.83 50.55 -7.92
N SER A 9 -50.92 49.27 -7.53
CA SER A 9 -49.97 48.66 -6.59
C SER A 9 -48.68 48.31 -7.33
N ALA A 10 -47.70 49.19 -7.17
CA ALA A 10 -46.34 48.99 -7.66
C ALA A 10 -45.76 47.66 -7.14
N GLY A 11 -45.33 46.81 -8.07
CA GLY A 11 -44.54 45.62 -7.78
C GLY A 11 -43.25 46.01 -7.07
N SER A 12 -43.13 45.61 -5.80
CA SER A 12 -41.90 45.67 -5.04
C SER A 12 -40.91 44.68 -5.65
N THR A 13 -40.03 45.18 -6.52
CA THR A 13 -38.86 44.47 -7.00
C THR A 13 -37.85 44.41 -5.85
N ALA A 14 -37.99 43.40 -5.00
CA ALA A 14 -36.99 43.05 -4.00
C ALA A 14 -35.66 42.75 -4.72
N SER A 15 -34.76 43.72 -4.67
CA SER A 15 -33.43 43.63 -5.26
C SER A 15 -32.62 42.64 -4.43
N ALA A 16 -32.38 41.43 -4.95
CA ALA A 16 -31.52 40.46 -4.30
C ALA A 16 -30.09 41.03 -4.18
N PRO A 17 -29.43 40.93 -3.01
CA PRO A 17 -28.05 41.38 -2.88
C PRO A 17 -27.15 40.47 -3.70
N SER A 18 -26.49 41.04 -4.71
CA SER A 18 -25.43 40.38 -5.48
C SER A 18 -24.21 40.18 -4.58
N SER A 19 -24.08 38.98 -4.02
CA SER A 19 -22.89 38.56 -3.28
C SER A 19 -21.72 38.44 -4.25
N THR A 20 -20.92 39.51 -4.34
CA THR A 20 -19.63 39.50 -5.02
C THR A 20 -18.66 38.66 -4.17
N LEU A 21 -18.58 37.37 -4.49
CA LEU A 21 -17.56 36.47 -3.94
C LEU A 21 -16.18 36.95 -4.41
N THR A 22 -15.56 37.82 -3.61
CA THR A 22 -14.16 38.19 -3.76
C THR A 22 -13.34 36.91 -3.61
N THR A 23 -12.84 36.39 -4.73
CA THR A 23 -11.94 35.24 -4.76
C THR A 23 -10.60 35.68 -4.16
N ALA A 24 -10.46 35.49 -2.85
CA ALA A 24 -9.21 35.76 -2.16
C ALA A 24 -8.09 34.89 -2.75
N LYS A 25 -6.95 35.51 -3.11
CA LYS A 25 -5.75 34.77 -3.52
C LYS A 25 -5.30 33.88 -2.34
N PRO A 26 -4.99 32.59 -2.57
CA PRO A 26 -4.53 31.73 -1.49
C PRO A 26 -3.21 32.28 -0.92
N PRO A 27 -3.02 32.19 0.41
CA PRO A 27 -1.80 32.70 1.04
C PRO A 27 -0.58 31.88 0.60
N LEU A 28 0.58 32.53 0.45
CA LEU A 28 1.80 31.92 -0.10
C LEU A 28 2.27 30.67 0.66
N TRP A 29 2.07 30.63 1.98
CA TRP A 29 2.43 29.46 2.81
C TRP A 29 1.67 28.20 2.40
N LEU A 30 0.41 28.33 1.98
CA LEU A 30 -0.42 27.20 1.52
C LEU A 30 0.13 26.60 0.23
N LEU A 31 0.65 27.44 -0.66
CA LEU A 31 1.29 27.01 -1.90
C LEU A 31 2.59 26.27 -1.61
N LEU A 32 3.41 26.78 -0.69
CA LEU A 32 4.65 26.11 -0.27
C LEU A 32 4.37 24.74 0.33
N VAL A 33 3.45 24.64 1.29
CA VAL A 33 3.05 23.37 1.91
C VAL A 33 2.56 22.37 0.85
N LYS A 34 1.75 22.82 -0.11
CA LYS A 34 1.28 21.96 -1.21
C LYS A 34 2.43 21.36 -2.01
N TRP A 35 3.39 22.18 -2.42
CA TRP A 35 4.52 21.73 -3.24
C TRP A 35 5.51 20.88 -2.46
N VAL A 36 5.75 21.20 -1.19
CA VAL A 36 6.56 20.37 -0.29
C VAL A 36 5.92 18.99 -0.10
N ALA A 37 4.61 18.94 0.15
CA ALA A 37 3.89 17.67 0.26
C ALA A 37 3.97 16.86 -1.05
N LEU A 38 3.84 17.51 -2.20
CA LEU A 38 3.94 16.84 -3.49
C LEU A 38 5.36 16.33 -3.77
N ALA A 39 6.39 17.11 -3.44
CA ALA A 39 7.78 16.69 -3.53
C ALA A 39 8.06 15.50 -2.60
N ALA A 40 7.50 15.49 -1.39
CA ALA A 40 7.61 14.36 -0.47
C ALA A 40 6.99 13.09 -1.05
N VAL A 41 5.82 13.19 -1.70
CA VAL A 41 5.19 12.03 -2.38
C VAL A 41 6.08 11.50 -3.50
N VAL A 42 6.68 12.38 -4.30
CA VAL A 42 7.59 11.96 -5.39
C VAL A 42 8.86 11.31 -4.82
N ALA A 43 9.46 11.90 -3.79
CA ALA A 43 10.63 11.33 -3.12
C ALA A 43 10.34 9.97 -2.49
N PHE A 44 9.19 9.83 -1.83
CA PHE A 44 8.73 8.56 -1.28
C PHE A 44 8.48 7.52 -2.38
N GLY A 45 7.80 7.89 -3.46
CA GLY A 45 7.58 7.02 -4.61
C GLY A 45 8.87 6.55 -5.27
N PHE A 46 9.85 7.44 -5.41
CA PHE A 46 11.18 7.10 -5.91
C PHE A 46 11.91 6.14 -4.97
N TRP A 47 11.88 6.40 -3.66
CA TRP A 47 12.44 5.49 -2.67
C TRP A 47 11.81 4.09 -2.74
N VAL A 48 10.48 4.00 -2.81
CA VAL A 48 9.75 2.72 -2.98
C VAL A 48 10.17 2.02 -4.28
N ALA A 49 10.25 2.74 -5.40
CA ALA A 49 10.69 2.20 -6.68
C ALA A 49 12.11 1.60 -6.61
N THR A 50 13.05 2.29 -5.94
CA THR A 50 14.42 1.75 -5.75
C THR A 50 14.43 0.49 -4.89
N ARG A 51 13.56 0.38 -3.88
CA ARG A 51 13.45 -0.86 -3.08
C ARG A 51 12.85 -2.01 -3.88
N LEU A 52 11.85 -1.74 -4.73
CA LEU A 52 11.22 -2.76 -5.57
C LEU A 52 12.16 -3.32 -6.64
N THR A 53 13.00 -2.48 -7.24
CA THR A 53 14.01 -2.94 -8.22
C THR A 53 15.03 -3.89 -7.59
N VAL A 54 15.52 -3.60 -6.38
CA VAL A 54 16.45 -4.48 -5.64
C VAL A 54 15.82 -5.83 -5.32
N LEU A 55 14.50 -5.88 -5.10
CA LEU A 55 13.75 -7.11 -4.83
C LEU A 55 13.32 -7.87 -6.10
N GLY A 56 13.63 -7.36 -7.30
CA GLY A 56 13.25 -7.99 -8.58
C GLY A 56 11.79 -7.74 -9.02
N TYR A 57 11.08 -6.80 -8.38
CA TYR A 57 9.67 -6.50 -8.63
C TYR A 57 9.46 -5.41 -9.70
N GLU A 58 9.98 -5.60 -10.91
CA GLU A 58 10.00 -4.57 -11.96
C GLU A 58 8.62 -4.05 -12.38
N ILE A 59 7.62 -4.94 -12.49
CA ILE A 59 6.24 -4.54 -12.85
C ILE A 59 5.63 -3.57 -11.82
N TRP A 60 6.01 -3.72 -10.55
CA TRP A 60 5.52 -2.89 -9.46
C TRP A 60 6.13 -1.49 -9.48
N VAL A 61 7.33 -1.34 -10.05
CA VAL A 61 7.97 -0.04 -10.26
C VAL A 61 7.14 0.81 -11.22
N VAL A 62 6.68 0.22 -12.32
CA VAL A 62 5.83 0.89 -13.31
C VAL A 62 4.50 1.32 -12.67
N LEU A 63 3.90 0.45 -11.85
CA LEU A 63 2.67 0.76 -11.13
C LEU A 63 2.85 1.93 -10.16
N VAL A 64 3.91 1.93 -9.35
CA VAL A 64 4.22 3.01 -8.41
C VAL A 64 4.45 4.32 -9.16
N ALA A 65 5.22 4.29 -10.25
CA ALA A 65 5.44 5.47 -11.09
C ALA A 65 4.13 6.03 -11.65
N PHE A 66 3.23 5.16 -12.12
CA PHE A 66 1.91 5.54 -12.59
C PHE A 66 1.06 6.20 -11.51
N VAL A 67 1.01 5.62 -10.30
CA VAL A 67 0.26 6.18 -9.17
C VAL A 67 0.81 7.54 -8.74
N VAL A 68 2.13 7.65 -8.60
CA VAL A 68 2.80 8.92 -8.23
C VAL A 68 2.52 9.99 -9.28
N MET A 69 2.62 9.64 -10.58
CA MET A 69 2.30 10.54 -11.67
C MET A 69 0.82 10.98 -11.62
N ALA A 70 -0.11 10.07 -11.36
CA ALA A 70 -1.53 10.40 -11.21
C ALA A 70 -1.77 11.39 -10.06
N ILE A 71 -1.12 11.18 -8.91
CA ILE A 71 -1.18 12.10 -7.77
C ILE A 71 -0.63 13.48 -8.17
N VAL A 72 0.56 13.53 -8.79
CA VAL A 72 1.16 14.79 -9.24
C VAL A 72 0.24 15.55 -10.20
N VAL A 73 -0.31 14.89 -11.22
CA VAL A 73 -1.21 15.52 -12.20
C VAL A 73 -2.49 16.04 -11.54
N VAL A 74 -3.12 15.24 -10.67
CA VAL A 74 -4.40 15.58 -10.04
C VAL A 74 -4.26 16.69 -9.00
N TYR A 75 -3.22 16.65 -8.15
CA TYR A 75 -3.02 17.66 -7.09
C TYR A 75 -2.30 18.92 -7.56
N SER A 76 -1.55 18.87 -8.69
CA SER A 76 -0.99 20.06 -9.31
C SER A 76 -2.04 20.91 -10.02
N THR A 77 -3.01 20.28 -10.69
CA THR A 77 -4.02 20.95 -11.51
C THR A 77 -5.20 21.51 -10.68
N ARG A 78 -5.75 22.67 -11.07
CA ARG A 78 -6.95 23.27 -10.43
C ARG A 78 -8.29 22.73 -10.96
N ARG A 79 -8.30 22.16 -12.17
CA ARG A 79 -9.51 21.75 -12.91
C ARG A 79 -10.18 20.48 -12.38
N PHE A 80 -9.42 19.54 -11.84
CA PHE A 80 -9.94 18.23 -11.39
C PHE A 80 -10.25 18.21 -9.88
N VAL A 81 -11.19 19.05 -9.45
CA VAL A 81 -11.62 19.07 -8.04
C VAL A 81 -12.23 17.73 -7.59
N PRO A 82 -13.11 17.07 -8.37
CA PRO A 82 -13.69 15.78 -7.95
C PRO A 82 -12.64 14.68 -7.77
N MET A 83 -11.64 14.65 -8.65
CA MET A 83 -10.61 13.62 -8.64
C MET A 83 -9.76 13.65 -7.36
N LYS A 84 -9.59 14.81 -6.72
CA LYS A 84 -8.83 14.93 -5.45
C LYS A 84 -9.48 14.21 -4.28
N TYR A 85 -10.79 13.99 -4.34
CA TYR A 85 -11.54 13.24 -3.34
C TYR A 85 -11.70 11.77 -3.73
N LEU A 86 -11.77 11.48 -5.03
CA LEU A 86 -11.90 10.12 -5.55
C LEU A 86 -10.59 9.35 -5.49
N LEU A 87 -9.45 9.97 -5.81
CA LEU A 87 -8.16 9.30 -5.93
C LEU A 87 -7.76 8.50 -4.67
N PRO A 88 -7.82 9.04 -3.43
CA PRO A 88 -7.46 8.25 -2.26
C PRO A 88 -8.39 7.04 -2.06
N GLY A 89 -9.70 7.22 -2.25
CA GLY A 89 -10.66 6.12 -2.16
C GLY A 89 -10.46 5.08 -3.27
N LEU A 90 -10.19 5.52 -4.49
CA LEU A 90 -9.94 4.66 -5.64
C LEU A 90 -8.70 3.80 -5.43
N LEU A 91 -7.60 4.37 -4.92
CA LEU A 91 -6.39 3.60 -4.60
C LEU A 91 -6.69 2.51 -3.56
N LEU A 92 -7.48 2.85 -2.54
CA LEU A 92 -7.85 1.89 -1.50
C LEU A 92 -8.78 0.80 -2.03
N LEU A 93 -9.74 1.14 -2.90
CA LEU A 93 -10.60 0.16 -3.56
C LEU A 93 -9.79 -0.76 -4.50
N LEU A 94 -8.88 -0.21 -5.29
CA LEU A 94 -8.04 -1.02 -6.17
C LEU A 94 -7.12 -1.94 -5.37
N GLY A 95 -6.49 -1.43 -4.31
CA GLY A 95 -5.54 -2.18 -3.48
C GLY A 95 -6.18 -3.20 -2.53
N LEU A 96 -7.37 -2.92 -1.99
CA LEU A 96 -8.01 -3.81 -1.01
C LEU A 96 -9.12 -4.67 -1.59
N GLN A 97 -9.83 -4.22 -2.64
CA GLN A 97 -10.94 -4.95 -3.22
C GLN A 97 -10.53 -5.61 -4.53
N VAL A 98 -10.00 -4.84 -5.49
CA VAL A 98 -9.68 -5.38 -6.82
C VAL A 98 -8.47 -6.31 -6.79
N TRP A 99 -7.44 -5.98 -6.02
CA TRP A 99 -6.25 -6.81 -5.86
C TRP A 99 -6.55 -8.26 -5.42
N PRO A 100 -7.26 -8.53 -4.29
CA PRO A 100 -7.55 -9.91 -3.91
C PRO A 100 -8.49 -10.62 -4.90
N MET A 101 -9.38 -9.89 -5.58
CA MET A 101 -10.21 -10.47 -6.65
C MET A 101 -9.34 -10.95 -7.83
N VAL A 102 -8.38 -10.13 -8.29
CA VAL A 102 -7.44 -10.50 -9.35
C VAL A 102 -6.59 -11.69 -8.93
N MET A 103 -6.05 -11.68 -7.70
CA MET A 103 -5.28 -12.80 -7.15
C MET A 103 -6.09 -14.09 -7.13
N THR A 104 -7.37 -14.03 -6.75
CA THR A 104 -8.25 -15.20 -6.75
C THR A 104 -8.46 -15.74 -8.15
N VAL A 105 -8.73 -14.86 -9.12
CA VAL A 105 -8.90 -15.24 -10.53
C VAL A 105 -7.62 -15.86 -11.07
N GLN A 106 -6.45 -15.24 -10.85
CA GLN A 106 -5.15 -15.77 -11.27
C GLN A 106 -4.88 -17.15 -10.65
N THR A 107 -5.14 -17.29 -9.35
CA THR A 107 -4.92 -18.55 -8.61
C THR A 107 -5.86 -19.66 -9.11
N ALA A 108 -7.10 -19.33 -9.49
CA ALA A 108 -8.08 -20.29 -10.01
C ALA A 108 -7.67 -20.96 -11.33
N PHE A 109 -6.78 -20.32 -12.11
CA PHE A 109 -6.19 -20.91 -13.32
C PHE A 109 -4.95 -21.77 -13.04
N THR A 110 -4.56 -21.91 -11.78
CA THR A 110 -3.40 -22.71 -11.36
C THR A 110 -3.83 -23.88 -10.48
N ASN A 111 -3.02 -24.92 -10.40
CA ASN A 111 -3.24 -26.02 -9.45
C ASN A 111 -2.74 -25.65 -8.04
N TYR A 112 -3.11 -24.47 -7.55
CA TYR A 112 -2.71 -24.02 -6.22
C TYR A 112 -3.68 -24.62 -5.18
N GLY A 113 -3.19 -25.57 -4.40
CA GLY A 113 -3.98 -26.32 -3.43
C GLY A 113 -3.12 -27.13 -2.47
N GLN A 114 -3.76 -28.03 -1.69
CA GLN A 114 -3.03 -28.90 -0.76
C GLN A 114 -2.04 -29.79 -1.54
N GLY A 115 -0.74 -29.65 -1.23
CA GLY A 115 0.36 -30.36 -1.90
C GLY A 115 1.07 -29.61 -3.03
N TYR A 116 0.56 -28.45 -3.46
CA TYR A 116 1.11 -27.66 -4.58
C TYR A 116 1.29 -26.17 -4.23
N ALA A 117 1.49 -25.87 -2.94
CA ALA A 117 1.66 -24.50 -2.46
C ALA A 117 3.11 -23.98 -2.62
N LEU A 118 4.09 -24.88 -2.71
CA LEU A 118 5.50 -24.51 -2.86
C LEU A 118 5.86 -24.34 -4.32
N SER A 119 6.84 -23.46 -4.58
CA SER A 119 7.50 -23.43 -5.88
C SER A 119 8.27 -24.75 -6.09
N LYS A 120 8.54 -25.09 -7.35
CA LYS A 120 9.32 -26.30 -7.69
C LYS A 120 10.69 -26.29 -7.02
N GLU A 121 11.34 -25.13 -6.97
CA GLU A 121 12.65 -24.96 -6.35
C GLU A 121 12.58 -25.18 -4.85
N ASP A 122 11.62 -24.56 -4.17
CA ASP A 122 11.42 -24.72 -2.72
C ASP A 122 11.08 -26.17 -2.36
N ALA A 123 10.23 -26.83 -3.15
CA ALA A 123 9.89 -28.22 -2.95
C ALA A 123 11.11 -29.14 -3.12
N THR A 124 11.95 -28.87 -4.12
CA THR A 124 13.20 -29.63 -4.34
C THR A 124 14.18 -29.44 -3.20
N ASN A 125 14.41 -28.19 -2.78
CA ASN A 125 15.30 -27.87 -1.66
C ASN A 125 14.81 -28.49 -0.36
N SER A 126 13.50 -28.47 -0.11
CA SER A 126 12.89 -29.14 1.04
C SER A 126 13.09 -30.66 0.99
N ILE A 127 12.88 -31.30 -0.16
CA ILE A 127 13.10 -32.74 -0.31
C ILE A 127 14.57 -33.09 -0.07
N ILE A 128 15.51 -32.33 -0.63
CA ILE A 128 16.95 -32.52 -0.42
C ILE A 128 17.30 -32.37 1.06
N ALA A 129 16.82 -31.30 1.70
CA ALA A 129 17.09 -31.01 3.11
C ALA A 129 16.51 -32.07 4.06
N ASN A 130 15.40 -32.71 3.69
CA ASN A 130 14.78 -33.77 4.48
C ASN A 130 15.30 -35.18 4.13
N SER A 131 16.01 -35.35 3.01
CA SER A 131 16.53 -36.65 2.57
C SER A 131 17.92 -36.93 3.15
N VAL A 132 18.12 -36.65 4.44
CA VAL A 132 19.39 -36.90 5.12
C VAL A 132 19.41 -38.34 5.60
N PHE A 133 20.41 -39.10 5.15
CA PHE A 133 20.68 -40.45 5.60
C PHE A 133 22.07 -40.50 6.22
N GLN A 134 22.24 -41.31 7.27
CA GLN A 134 23.54 -41.51 7.90
C GLN A 134 24.46 -42.28 6.93
N VAL A 135 25.53 -41.64 6.47
CA VAL A 135 26.54 -42.28 5.61
C VAL A 135 27.42 -43.19 6.46
N GLU A 136 27.83 -44.33 5.90
CA GLU A 136 28.74 -45.27 6.56
C GLU A 136 30.08 -44.59 6.86
N GLY A 137 30.50 -44.64 8.14
CA GLY A 137 31.69 -43.92 8.64
C GLY A 137 31.45 -42.48 9.11
N SER A 138 30.20 -42.00 9.16
CA SER A 138 29.89 -40.68 9.75
C SER A 138 30.21 -40.61 11.24
N GLU A 139 30.84 -39.50 11.66
CA GLU A 139 31.11 -39.21 13.07
C GLU A 139 29.79 -39.09 13.85
N ARG A 140 29.74 -39.76 15.01
CA ARG A 140 28.61 -39.69 15.92
C ARG A 140 28.94 -38.73 17.05
N TYR A 141 28.31 -37.57 17.05
CA TYR A 141 28.42 -36.62 18.15
C TYR A 141 27.43 -36.96 19.26
N ARG A 142 27.84 -36.77 20.51
CA ARG A 142 26.93 -36.83 21.66
C ARG A 142 26.17 -35.52 21.77
N LEU A 143 24.84 -35.60 21.69
CA LEU A 143 23.94 -34.47 21.86
C LEU A 143 23.69 -34.22 23.36
N SER A 144 23.99 -33.02 23.83
CA SER A 144 23.62 -32.52 25.15
C SER A 144 22.66 -31.34 25.01
N ILE A 145 21.62 -31.31 25.83
CA ILE A 145 20.61 -30.26 25.82
C ILE A 145 20.95 -29.31 26.98
N ALA A 146 21.09 -28.03 26.67
CA ALA A 146 21.42 -26.98 27.63
C ALA A 146 20.43 -25.82 27.54
N VAL A 147 20.38 -25.04 28.61
CA VAL A 147 19.59 -23.81 28.71
C VAL A 147 20.56 -22.67 29.03
N PRO A 148 20.48 -21.50 28.36
CA PRO A 148 21.39 -20.39 28.61
C PRO A 148 21.41 -19.98 30.09
N GLU A 149 22.60 -19.62 30.57
CA GLU A 149 22.77 -19.19 31.96
C GLU A 149 21.85 -17.99 32.28
N GLY A 150 21.04 -18.12 33.35
CA GLY A 150 20.05 -17.11 33.74
C GLY A 150 18.64 -17.32 33.18
N SER A 151 18.38 -18.39 32.42
CA SER A 151 17.02 -18.77 31.98
C SER A 151 16.47 -19.99 32.73
N ASP A 152 15.14 -20.03 32.89
CA ASP A 152 14.44 -21.10 33.61
C ASP A 152 14.46 -22.41 32.82
N VAL A 153 14.77 -23.52 33.48
CA VAL A 153 14.85 -24.86 32.86
C VAL A 153 13.49 -25.33 32.32
N ALA A 154 12.39 -24.80 32.85
CA ALA A 154 11.03 -25.16 32.41
C ALA A 154 10.52 -24.34 31.22
N THR A 155 11.17 -23.22 30.86
CA THR A 155 10.60 -22.25 29.90
C THR A 155 11.64 -21.61 28.98
N GLY A 156 12.93 -21.80 29.24
CA GLY A 156 14.03 -21.25 28.46
C GLY A 156 14.20 -21.93 27.10
N ASP A 157 14.75 -21.19 26.14
CA ASP A 157 15.07 -21.72 24.81
C ASP A 157 16.13 -22.82 24.92
N LEU A 158 15.83 -23.98 24.33
CA LEU A 158 16.70 -25.13 24.32
C LEU A 158 17.87 -24.90 23.36
N VAL A 159 19.08 -25.14 23.84
CA VAL A 159 20.31 -25.12 23.03
C VAL A 159 20.84 -26.53 22.92
N PHE A 160 21.13 -26.95 21.69
CA PHE A 160 21.75 -28.24 21.38
C PHE A 160 23.26 -28.10 21.30
N LEU A 161 23.99 -28.79 22.19
CA LEU A 161 25.45 -28.87 22.19
C LEU A 161 25.86 -30.23 21.62
N LEU A 162 26.62 -30.20 20.52
CA LEU A 162 27.22 -31.39 19.92
C LEU A 162 28.65 -31.51 20.43
N THR A 163 28.99 -32.65 21.03
CA THR A 163 30.33 -32.94 21.57
C THR A 163 30.87 -34.21 20.92
N ASP A 164 32.18 -34.26 20.68
CA ASP A 164 32.84 -35.47 20.20
C ASP A 164 32.61 -36.63 21.17
N SER A 165 32.31 -37.80 20.64
CA SER A 165 32.37 -39.04 21.42
C SER A 165 33.84 -39.47 21.46
N GLU A 166 34.48 -39.44 22.63
CA GLU A 166 35.78 -40.09 22.81
C GLU A 166 35.76 -41.57 22.42
#